data_AF-A0A7J9QRT9-F1
#
_entry.id   AF-A0A7J9QRT9-F1
#
_cell.length_a   1.000
_cell.length_b   1.000
_cell.length_c   1.000
_cell.angle_alpha   90.00
_cell.angle_beta   90.00
_cell.angle_gamma   90.00
#
_symmetry.space_group_name_H-M   'P 1'
#
loop_
_entity.id
_entity.type
_entity.pdbx_description
1 polymer ?
#
loop_
_entity_poly.entity_id
_entity_poly.type
_entity_poly.pdbx_seq_one_letter_code
_entity_poly.pdbx_strand_id
1 'polypeptide(L)'
;MGIRTPSAYVKFFMDLNMGNEVTFLSFLNNEKMVLKHKMQNKEIKKEPIVEGLKILEDLSQQVDEIGEKAVLEKYRNIENSI
;
A
#
# COMPACT_ATOMS: atom_id res chain seq x y z
N MET A 1 -9.20 -0.57 -8.26
CA MET A 1 -8.44 -1.60 -7.51
C MET A 1 -9.36 -2.14 -6.43
N GLY A 2 -9.41 -3.47 -6.28
CA GLY A 2 -10.23 -4.12 -5.25
C GLY A 2 -9.54 -4.22 -3.88
N ILE A 3 -8.35 -3.64 -3.74
CA ILE A 3 -7.56 -3.67 -2.50
C ILE A 3 -8.18 -2.68 -1.52
N ARG A 4 -8.69 -3.19 -0.40
CA ARG A 4 -9.40 -2.41 0.63
C ARG A 4 -8.80 -2.53 2.03
N THR A 5 -7.67 -3.21 2.17
CA THR A 5 -7.02 -3.42 3.47
C THR A 5 -5.51 -3.19 3.38
N PRO A 6 -4.87 -2.75 4.47
CA PRO A 6 -3.41 -2.63 4.54
C PRO A 6 -2.69 -3.94 4.21
N SER A 7 -3.18 -5.06 4.75
CA SER A 7 -2.59 -6.39 4.51
C SER A 7 -2.61 -6.76 3.04
N ALA A 8 -3.69 -6.44 2.31
CA ALA A 8 -3.78 -6.73 0.88
C ALA A 8 -2.81 -5.86 0.05
N TYR A 9 -2.52 -4.62 0.48
CA TYR A 9 -1.47 -3.79 -0.15
C TYR A 9 -0.07 -4.36 0.09
N VAL A 10 0.23 -4.77 1.32
CA VAL A 10 1.52 -5.37 1.67
C VAL A 10 1.70 -6.70 0.93
N LYS A 11 0.66 -7.54 0.89
CA LYS A 11 0.65 -8.79 0.14
C LYS A 11 0.91 -8.54 -1.35
N PHE A 12 0.18 -7.60 -1.95
CA PHE A 12 0.37 -7.23 -3.35
C PHE A 12 1.83 -6.81 -3.63
N PHE A 13 2.42 -5.98 -2.76
CA PHE A 13 3.84 -5.62 -2.87
C PHE A 13 4.78 -6.84 -2.79
N MET A 14 4.56 -7.74 -1.82
CA MET A 14 5.37 -8.95 -1.66
C MET A 14 5.23 -9.91 -2.86
N ASP A 15 4.02 -10.06 -3.39
CA ASP A 15 3.69 -10.95 -4.51
C ASP A 15 4.27 -10.44 -5.84
N LEU A 16 4.45 -9.13 -5.99
CA LEU A 16 5.14 -8.54 -7.15
C LEU A 16 6.61 -8.96 -7.23
N ASN A 17 7.19 -9.47 -6.13
CA ASN A 17 8.57 -9.92 -6.04
C ASN A 17 9.55 -8.95 -6.72
N MET A 18 9.42 -7.64 -6.42
CA MET A 18 10.17 -6.56 -7.06
C MET A 18 11.69 -6.56 -6.71
N GLY A 19 12.18 -7.66 -6.14
CA GLY A 19 13.57 -7.82 -5.71
C GLY A 19 13.99 -6.79 -4.68
N ASN A 20 15.29 -6.55 -4.59
CA ASN A 20 15.88 -5.50 -3.76
C ASN A 20 15.89 -4.13 -4.47
N GLU A 21 15.25 -4.00 -5.64
CA GLU A 21 15.32 -2.79 -6.46
C GLU A 21 14.29 -1.73 -6.06
N VAL A 22 13.14 -2.15 -5.52
CA VAL A 22 12.07 -1.24 -5.12
C VAL A 22 11.75 -1.43 -3.64
N THR A 23 11.93 -0.36 -2.87
CA THR A 23 11.53 -0.33 -1.45
C THR A 23 10.01 -0.26 -1.34
N PHE A 24 9.47 -0.79 -0.25
CA PHE A 24 8.03 -0.68 0.04
C PHE A 24 7.59 0.78 0.11
N LEU A 25 8.40 1.67 0.70
CA LEU A 25 8.08 3.10 0.72
C LEU A 25 7.98 3.72 -0.68
N SER A 26 8.89 3.36 -1.60
CA SER A 26 8.84 3.80 -2.99
C SER A 26 7.57 3.31 -3.68
N PHE A 27 7.21 2.04 -3.48
CA PHE A 27 5.96 1.47 -3.96
C PHE A 27 4.73 2.24 -3.44
N LEU A 28 4.64 2.51 -2.14
CA LEU A 28 3.53 3.25 -1.54
C LEU A 28 3.39 4.64 -2.15
N ASN A 29 4.51 5.35 -2.35
CA ASN A 29 4.52 6.68 -2.94
C ASN A 29 4.07 6.68 -4.40
N ASN A 30 4.55 5.71 -5.19
CA ASN A 30 4.10 5.53 -6.56
C ASN A 30 2.58 5.28 -6.62
N GLU A 31 2.07 4.43 -5.75
CA GLU A 31 0.66 4.08 -5.76
C GLU A 31 -0.23 5.24 -5.31
N LYS A 32 0.23 6.07 -4.36
CA LYS A 32 -0.42 7.34 -4.02
C LYS A 32 -0.49 8.28 -5.23
N MET A 33 0.59 8.39 -6.00
CA MET A 33 0.62 9.23 -7.21
C MET A 33 -0.38 8.73 -8.26
N VAL A 34 -0.44 7.42 -8.50
CA VAL A 34 -1.39 6.78 -9.42
C VAL A 34 -2.84 7.02 -8.99
N LEU A 35 -3.15 6.86 -7.70
CA LEU A 35 -4.49 7.12 -7.17
C LEU A 35 -4.89 8.60 -7.27
N LYS A 36 -3.98 9.53 -6.96
CA LYS A 36 -4.21 10.97 -7.13
C LYS A 36 -4.50 11.33 -8.59
N HIS A 37 -3.76 10.77 -9.54
CA HIS A 37 -4.03 10.98 -10.97
C HIS A 37 -5.40 10.42 -11.37
N LYS A 38 -5.76 9.21 -10.92
CA LYS A 38 -7.10 8.63 -11.15
C LYS A 38 -8.22 9.49 -10.56
N MET A 39 -7.99 10.18 -9.45
CA MET A 39 -8.97 11.08 -8.82
C MET A 39 -9.29 12.32 -9.66
N GLN A 40 -8.34 12.77 -10.50
CA GLN A 40 -8.53 13.91 -11.40
C GLN A 40 -9.43 13.55 -12.59
N ASN A 41 -9.60 12.27 -12.90
CA ASN A 41 -10.52 11.79 -13.93
C ASN A 41 -11.97 11.81 -13.43
N LYS A 42 -12.83 12.59 -14.10
CA LYS A 42 -14.22 12.85 -13.69
C LYS A 42 -15.17 11.65 -13.78
N GLU A 43 -14.76 10.57 -14.45
CA GLU A 43 -15.59 9.38 -14.69
C GLU A 43 -15.42 8.28 -13.64
N ILE A 44 -14.49 8.43 -12.69
CA ILE A 44 -14.19 7.40 -11.68
C ILE A 44 -14.83 7.76 -10.34
N LYS A 45 -15.47 6.77 -9.70
CA LYS A 45 -15.99 6.91 -8.33
C LYS A 45 -14.84 7.26 -7.38
N LYS A 46 -15.01 8.33 -6.61
CA LYS A 46 -13.93 8.88 -5.78
C LYS A 46 -13.78 8.16 -4.45
N GLU A 47 -14.85 7.58 -3.92
CA GLU A 47 -14.85 6.94 -2.59
C GLU A 47 -13.78 5.83 -2.48
N PRO A 48 -13.68 4.87 -3.42
CA PRO A 48 -12.65 3.82 -3.34
C PRO A 48 -11.22 4.37 -3.49
N ILE A 49 -11.05 5.49 -4.18
CA ILE A 49 -9.74 6.14 -4.35
C ILE A 49 -9.32 6.78 -3.02
N VAL A 50 -10.24 7.47 -2.34
CA VAL A 50 -9.99 8.10 -1.04
C VAL A 50 -9.67 7.04 0.02
N GLU A 51 -10.42 5.93 0.05
CA GLU A 51 -10.12 4.80 0.94
C GLU A 51 -8.73 4.22 0.67
N GLY A 52 -8.37 4.02 -0.60
CA GLY A 52 -7.04 3.55 -0.98
C GLY A 52 -5.94 4.50 -0.54
N LEU A 53 -6.12 5.81 -0.74
CA LEU A 53 -5.15 6.83 -0.32
C LEU A 53 -4.96 6.83 1.20
N LYS A 54 -6.04 6.68 1.98
CA LYS A 54 -5.95 6.60 3.45
C LYS A 54 -5.13 5.39 3.90
N ILE A 55 -5.37 4.23 3.31
CA ILE A 55 -4.60 3.01 3.61
C ILE A 55 -3.12 3.19 3.29
N LEU A 56 -2.80 3.79 2.13
CA LEU A 56 -1.42 4.06 1.75
C LEU A 56 -0.75 5.08 2.68
N GLU A 57 -1.50 6.07 3.18
CA GLU A 57 -1.00 7.03 4.17
C GLU A 57 -0.69 6.34 5.50
N ASP A 58 -1.62 5.53 6.02
CA ASP A 58 -1.44 4.77 7.26
C ASP A 58 -0.27 3.78 7.17
N LEU A 59 -0.01 3.21 5.99
CA LEU A 59 1.15 2.34 5.76
C LEU A 59 2.45 3.13 5.70
N SER A 60 2.48 4.29 5.05
CA SER A 60 3.67 5.15 5.05
C SER A 60 4.03 5.61 6.46
N GLN A 61 3.04 6.03 7.24
CA GLN A 61 3.24 6.44 8.64
C GLN A 61 3.84 5.30 9.47
N GLN A 62 3.36 4.06 9.30
CA GLN A 62 3.96 2.89 9.96
C GLN A 62 5.40 2.65 9.51
N VAL A 63 5.72 2.83 8.22
CA VAL A 63 7.10 2.70 7.72
C VAL A 63 8.00 3.75 8.37
N ASP A 64 7.52 4.98 8.53
CA ASP A 64 8.26 6.05 9.19
C ASP A 64 8.45 5.80 10.70
N GLU A 65 7.47 5.18 11.36
CA GLU A 65 7.49 4.93 12.81
C GLU A 65 8.33 3.71 13.22
N ILE A 66 8.18 2.57 12.54
CA ILE A 66 8.80 1.29 12.93
C ILE A 66 9.79 0.75 11.90
N GLY A 67 9.94 1.42 10.76
CA GLY A 67 10.81 0.98 9.67
C GLY A 67 10.16 -0.03 8.75
N GLU A 68 10.57 0.01 7.48
CA GLU A 68 10.02 -0.81 6.39
C GLU A 68 10.03 -2.31 6.70
N LYS A 69 11.15 -2.84 7.17
CA LYS A 69 11.30 -4.26 7.48
C LYS A 69 10.30 -4.73 8.54
N ALA A 70 10.09 -3.95 9.60
CA ALA A 70 9.18 -4.30 10.68
C ALA A 70 7.72 -4.28 10.21
N VAL A 71 7.36 -3.36 9.33
CA VAL A 71 6.03 -3.34 8.69
C VAL A 71 5.81 -4.60 7.86
N LEU A 72 6.75 -4.95 6.98
CA LEU A 72 6.64 -6.14 6.14
C LEU A 72 6.53 -7.42 6.97
N GLU A 73 7.33 -7.57 8.03
CA GLU A 73 7.26 -8.71 8.96
C GLU A 73 5.93 -8.76 9.73
N LYS A 74 5.45 -7.62 10.23
CA LYS A 74 4.16 -7.50 10.92
C LYS A 74 3.02 -8.05 10.08
N TYR A 75 2.93 -7.63 8.81
CA TYR A 75 1.86 -8.07 7.92
C TYR A 75 2.05 -9.49 7.36
N ARG A 76 3.30 -9.97 7.23
CA ARG A 76 3.58 -11.38 6.92
C ARG A 76 3.11 -12.32 8.05
N ASN A 77 3.33 -11.95 9.32
CA ASN A 77 2.93 -12.78 10.46
C ASN A 77 1.41 -12.84 10.65
N ILE A 78 0.69 -11.77 10.28
CA ILE A 78 -0.77 -11.74 10.28
C ILE A 78 -1.34 -12.78 9.30
N GLU A 79 -0.73 -12.99 8.12
CA GLU A 79 -1.20 -14.03 7.18
C GLU A 79 -0.89 -15.46 7.68
N ASN A 80 0.23 -15.68 8.37
CA ASN A 80 0.61 -17.01 8.88
C ASN A 80 -0.16 -17.44 10.14
N SER A 81 -0.97 -16.55 10.74
CA SER A 81 -1.72 -16.81 11.96
C SER A 81 -3.20 -17.16 11.69
N ILE A 82 -3.59 -17.33 10.43
CA ILE A 82 -4.96 -17.67 9.97
C ILE A 82 -4.96 -19.06 9.33
#